data_AF-A0A6C2YH79-F1
#
_entry.id   AF-A0A6C2YH79-F1
#
_cell.length_a   1.000
_cell.length_b   1.000
_cell.length_c   1.000
_cell.angle_alpha   90.00
_cell.angle_beta   90.00
_cell.angle_gamma   90.00
#
_symmetry.space_group_name_H-M   'P 1'
#
loop_
_entity.id
_entity.type
_entity.pdbx_description
1 polymer ?
#
loop_
_entity_poly.entity_id
_entity_poly.type
_entity_poly.pdbx_seq_one_letter_code
_entity_poly.pdbx_strand_id
1 'polypeptide(L)'
;MSRVELTYAGEKYKDEVWTLKRVRSGLVLLDHEGVVVTRIPAAEASSRIELPSFLESTPFLTIMGKKRGHMFKATRAEARDVKAMIKDCIEQAPEGAAEECISRAKNTLKYGGPFFGFGILLFVAGLSGSQRALIAGIMGVLFGLIQFARAAIFYFRAQALRAKAQSNDDDDDTDEE
;
A
#
# COMPACT_ATOMS: atom_id res chain seq x y z
N MET A 1 -13.79 18.72 -9.43
CA MET A 1 -12.68 17.77 -9.68
C MET A 1 -11.58 18.03 -8.66
N SER A 2 -11.20 17.05 -7.83
CA SER A 2 -10.17 17.22 -6.80
C SER A 2 -8.76 17.21 -7.41
N ARG A 3 -7.90 18.14 -6.96
CA ARG A 3 -6.48 18.25 -7.32
C ARG A 3 -5.66 18.62 -6.10
N VAL A 4 -4.45 18.09 -5.99
CA VAL A 4 -3.48 18.41 -4.94
C VAL A 4 -2.15 18.77 -5.60
N GLU A 5 -1.60 19.92 -5.22
CA GLU A 5 -0.27 20.36 -5.65
C GLU A 5 0.75 19.83 -4.66
N LEU A 6 1.84 19.26 -5.17
CA LEU A 6 2.85 18.56 -4.39
C LEU A 6 4.25 19.03 -4.82
N THR A 7 5.09 19.37 -3.86
CA THR A 7 6.44 19.87 -4.14
C THR A 7 7.41 18.70 -4.28
N TYR A 8 8.11 18.58 -5.41
CA TYR A 8 9.01 17.48 -5.68
C TYR A 8 10.26 17.53 -4.78
N ALA A 9 10.62 16.39 -4.18
CA ALA A 9 11.69 16.28 -3.20
C ALA A 9 13.01 15.76 -3.75
N GLY A 10 13.00 15.09 -4.91
CA GLY A 10 14.20 14.47 -5.47
C GLY A 10 15.13 15.47 -6.17
N GLU A 11 16.43 15.20 -6.18
CA GLU A 11 17.47 16.13 -6.66
C GLU A 11 17.27 16.64 -8.08
N LYS A 12 16.77 15.80 -8.99
CA LYS A 12 16.65 16.12 -10.42
C LYS A 12 15.64 17.25 -10.73
N TYR A 13 14.59 17.37 -9.93
CA TYR A 13 13.47 18.31 -10.13
C TYR A 13 13.12 19.02 -8.82
N LYS A 14 14.14 19.29 -8.01
CA LYS A 14 13.97 19.71 -6.62
C LYS A 14 13.14 21.00 -6.55
N ASP A 15 12.14 21.01 -5.67
CA ASP A 15 11.24 22.13 -5.41
C ASP A 15 10.30 22.51 -6.58
N GLU A 16 10.21 21.68 -7.64
CA GLU A 16 9.15 21.83 -8.65
C GLU A 16 7.79 21.44 -8.10
N VAL A 17 6.74 22.17 -8.50
CA VAL A 17 5.36 21.84 -8.12
C VAL A 17 4.74 20.95 -9.19
N TRP A 18 4.33 19.75 -8.78
CA TRP A 18 3.66 18.77 -9.60
C TRP A 18 2.23 18.59 -9.11
N THR A 19 1.32 18.14 -9.97
CA THR A 19 -0.10 18.03 -9.62
C THR A 19 -0.57 16.59 -9.61
N LEU A 20 -1.15 16.15 -8.49
CA LEU A 20 -1.93 14.92 -8.44
C LEU A 20 -3.40 15.26 -8.69
N LYS A 21 -3.97 14.70 -9.76
CA LYS A 21 -5.35 14.97 -10.20
C LYS A 21 -6.20 13.71 -10.17
N ARG A 22 -7.43 13.83 -9.68
CA ARG A 22 -8.45 12.77 -9.77
C ARG A 22 -9.07 12.74 -11.16
N VAL A 23 -9.20 11.54 -11.71
CA VAL A 23 -9.91 11.23 -12.96
C VAL A 23 -10.87 10.06 -12.74
N ARG A 24 -11.78 9.79 -13.68
CA ARG A 24 -12.77 8.70 -13.54
C ARG A 24 -12.14 7.33 -13.33
N SER A 25 -10.96 7.08 -13.93
CA SER A 25 -10.24 5.81 -13.84
C SER A 25 -9.27 5.69 -12.66
N GLY A 26 -9.18 6.71 -11.78
CA GLY A 26 -8.21 6.76 -10.67
C GLY A 26 -7.50 8.10 -10.56
N LEU A 27 -6.17 8.08 -10.51
CA LEU A 27 -5.33 9.27 -10.31
C LEU A 27 -4.32 9.46 -11.44
N VAL A 28 -3.99 10.71 -11.72
CA VAL A 28 -2.97 11.09 -12.70
C VAL A 28 -1.99 12.05 -12.04
N LEU A 29 -0.71 11.75 -12.15
CA LEU A 29 0.37 12.65 -11.76
C LEU A 29 0.82 13.44 -12.97
N LEU A 30 0.75 14.77 -12.85
CA LEU A 30 1.20 15.74 -13.84
C LEU A 30 2.48 16.40 -13.32
N ASP A 31 3.45 16.66 -14.19
CA ASP A 31 4.61 17.49 -13.85
C ASP A 31 4.25 18.99 -13.86
N HIS A 32 5.26 19.84 -13.69
CA HIS A 32 5.11 21.30 -13.65
C HIS A 32 4.61 21.91 -14.98
N GLU A 33 4.81 21.22 -16.11
CA GLU A 33 4.31 21.63 -17.44
C GLU A 33 2.89 21.10 -17.71
N GLY A 34 2.32 20.32 -16.78
CA GLY A 34 1.03 19.67 -16.95
C GLY A 34 1.08 18.39 -17.79
N VAL A 35 2.27 17.84 -18.05
CA VAL A 35 2.45 16.61 -18.81
C VAL A 35 2.20 15.40 -17.90
N VAL A 36 1.53 14.39 -18.44
CA VAL A 36 1.20 13.16 -17.71
C VAL A 36 2.47 12.33 -17.49
N VAL A 37 2.94 12.29 -16.24
CA VAL A 37 4.11 11.48 -15.85
C VAL A 37 3.70 10.03 -15.56
N THR A 38 2.61 9.83 -14.82
CA THR A 38 2.07 8.48 -14.56
C THR A 38 0.57 8.50 -14.34
N ARG A 39 -0.06 7.39 -14.70
CA ARG A 39 -1.46 7.08 -14.38
C ARG A 39 -1.49 5.97 -13.33
N ILE A 40 -2.36 6.14 -12.35
CA ILE A 40 -2.54 5.23 -11.22
C ILE A 40 -4.00 4.77 -11.28
N PRO A 41 -4.27 3.51 -11.63
CA PRO A 41 -5.61 2.95 -11.59
C PRO A 41 -6.22 3.09 -10.19
N ALA A 42 -7.53 3.27 -10.09
CA ALA A 42 -8.22 3.44 -8.81
C ALA A 42 -7.93 2.28 -7.83
N ALA A 43 -7.93 1.04 -8.35
CA ALA A 43 -7.59 -0.17 -7.60
C ALA A 43 -6.19 -0.13 -6.99
N GLU A 44 -5.21 0.47 -7.67
CA GLU A 44 -3.79 0.55 -7.27
C GLU A 44 -3.45 1.80 -6.44
N ALA A 45 -4.42 2.68 -6.19
CA ALA A 45 -4.13 3.97 -5.54
C ALA A 45 -3.52 3.81 -4.14
N SER A 46 -3.99 2.80 -3.39
CA SER A 46 -3.52 2.53 -2.03
C SER A 46 -2.12 1.93 -1.97
N SER A 47 -1.69 1.29 -3.06
CA SER A 47 -0.44 0.56 -3.13
C SER A 47 0.68 1.38 -3.72
N ARG A 48 0.35 2.27 -4.66
CA ARG A 48 1.29 3.10 -5.40
C ARG A 48 1.51 4.45 -4.77
N ILE A 49 0.71 4.84 -3.79
CA ILE A 49 0.92 6.07 -3.04
C ILE A 49 1.24 5.70 -1.60
N GLU A 50 2.50 5.92 -1.24
CA GLU A 50 3.03 5.64 0.09
C GLU A 50 3.06 6.93 0.90
N LEU A 51 2.29 6.92 2.00
CA LEU A 51 2.25 7.95 3.02
C LEU A 51 2.93 7.36 4.27
N PRO A 52 4.17 7.77 4.60
CA PRO A 52 4.83 7.37 5.84
C PRO A 52 3.94 7.69 7.05
N SER A 53 3.94 6.79 8.04
CA SER A 53 3.11 6.94 9.23
C SER A 53 3.70 7.97 10.20
N PHE A 54 2.82 8.55 11.03
CA PHE A 54 2.98 9.73 11.90
C PHE A 54 4.21 9.76 12.85
N LEU A 55 5.00 8.68 12.95
CA LEU A 55 6.17 8.56 13.82
C LEU A 55 7.51 8.82 13.11
N GLU A 56 7.54 8.87 11.78
CA GLU A 56 8.72 9.29 11.02
C GLU A 56 8.58 10.77 10.69
N SER A 57 9.55 11.55 11.16
CA SER A 57 9.71 13.01 11.13
C SER A 57 9.91 13.60 9.74
N THR A 58 9.37 12.95 8.72
CA THR A 58 9.66 13.17 7.31
C THR A 58 8.36 13.50 6.57
N PRO A 59 8.17 14.76 6.12
CA PRO A 59 6.97 15.21 5.41
C PRO A 59 7.01 14.74 3.96
N PHE A 60 7.27 13.46 3.70
CA PHE A 60 7.48 12.97 2.35
C PHE A 60 6.36 12.02 1.92
N LEU A 61 5.92 12.14 0.69
CA LEU A 61 4.96 11.27 0.04
C LEU A 61 5.65 10.66 -1.18
N THR A 62 5.53 9.34 -1.36
CA THR A 62 6.09 8.67 -2.52
C THR A 62 4.98 8.17 -3.42
N ILE A 63 5.04 8.57 -4.70
CA ILE A 63 4.16 8.08 -5.76
C ILE A 63 4.98 7.17 -6.67
N MET A 64 4.66 5.88 -6.67
CA MET A 64 5.30 4.87 -7.49
C MET A 64 4.79 4.99 -8.93
N GLY A 65 5.66 5.40 -9.85
CA GLY A 65 5.45 5.31 -11.29
C GLY A 65 5.73 3.91 -11.84
N LYS A 66 5.56 3.70 -13.15
CA LYS A 66 5.89 2.40 -13.80
C LYS A 66 7.38 2.06 -13.76
N LYS A 67 8.26 3.09 -13.79
CA LYS A 67 9.72 2.93 -13.88
C LYS A 67 10.47 3.42 -12.64
N ARG A 68 9.92 4.40 -11.93
CA ARG A 68 10.57 5.04 -10.77
C ARG A 68 9.54 5.57 -9.79
N GLY A 69 9.92 5.60 -8.51
CA GLY A 69 9.20 6.33 -7.48
C GLY A 69 9.48 7.83 -7.58
N HIS A 70 8.47 8.63 -7.31
CA HIS A 70 8.53 10.09 -7.26
C HIS A 70 8.27 10.53 -5.82
N MET A 71 9.26 11.18 -5.21
CA MET A 71 9.16 11.63 -3.82
C MET A 71 8.78 13.10 -3.78
N PHE A 72 7.85 13.46 -2.91
CA PHE A 72 7.31 14.81 -2.75
C PHE A 72 7.40 15.23 -1.29
N LYS A 73 7.69 16.51 -1.02
CA LYS A 73 7.40 17.14 0.25
C LYS A 73 5.90 17.41 0.30
N ALA A 74 5.23 16.84 1.28
CA ALA A 74 3.80 16.99 1.50
C ALA A 74 3.54 17.65 2.87
N THR A 75 2.78 18.74 2.87
CA THR A 75 2.24 19.31 4.10
C THR A 75 1.20 18.38 4.73
N ARG A 76 0.86 18.60 6.01
CA ARG A 76 -0.19 17.81 6.66
C ARG A 76 -1.56 17.93 5.97
N ALA A 77 -1.84 19.09 5.36
CA ALA A 77 -3.06 19.33 4.60
C ALA A 77 -3.05 18.51 3.30
N GLU A 78 -1.97 18.63 2.50
CA GLU A 78 -1.80 17.85 1.27
C GLU A 78 -1.86 16.34 1.54
N ALA A 79 -1.19 15.85 2.60
CA ALA A 79 -1.24 14.44 2.96
C ALA A 79 -2.66 13.98 3.34
N ARG A 80 -3.48 14.84 3.95
CA ARG A 80 -4.89 14.55 4.24
C ARG A 80 -5.71 14.49 2.96
N ASP A 81 -5.49 15.42 2.03
CA ASP A 81 -6.22 15.46 0.76
C ASP A 81 -5.85 14.26 -0.12
N VAL A 82 -4.57 13.89 -0.18
CA VAL A 82 -4.14 12.67 -0.88
C VAL A 82 -4.75 11.42 -0.25
N LYS A 83 -4.83 11.34 1.10
CA LYS A 83 -5.54 10.24 1.78
C LYS A 83 -7.01 10.17 1.39
N ALA A 84 -7.69 11.32 1.30
CA ALA A 84 -9.08 11.38 0.86
C ALA A 84 -9.20 10.89 -0.60
N MET A 85 -8.32 11.34 -1.49
CA MET A 85 -8.31 10.87 -2.89
C MET A 85 -8.07 9.35 -3.02
N ILE A 86 -7.18 8.78 -2.20
CA ILE A 86 -6.95 7.33 -2.16
C ILE A 86 -8.22 6.61 -1.68
N LYS A 87 -8.86 7.11 -0.61
CA LYS A 87 -10.10 6.54 -0.09
C LYS A 87 -11.18 6.54 -1.17
N ASP A 88 -11.37 7.67 -1.85
CA ASP A 88 -12.34 7.78 -2.93
C ASP A 88 -12.06 6.79 -4.08
N CYS A 89 -10.79 6.54 -4.41
CA CYS A 89 -10.42 5.57 -5.44
C CYS A 89 -10.74 4.13 -5.01
N ILE A 90 -10.52 3.80 -3.74
CA ILE A 90 -10.87 2.49 -3.18
C ILE A 90 -12.39 2.29 -3.21
N GLU A 91 -13.16 3.34 -2.93
CA GLU A 91 -14.63 3.28 -2.99
C GLU A 91 -15.16 3.12 -4.43
N GLN A 92 -14.43 3.61 -5.43
CA GLN A 92 -14.79 3.44 -6.85
C GLN A 92 -14.45 2.06 -7.43
N ALA A 93 -13.49 1.35 -6.84
CA ALA A 93 -13.03 0.05 -7.34
C ALA A 93 -12.71 -0.90 -6.17
N PRO A 94 -13.72 -1.26 -5.35
CA PRO A 94 -13.51 -2.06 -4.14
C PRO A 94 -12.98 -3.46 -4.45
N GLU A 95 -13.46 -4.10 -5.52
CA GLU A 95 -12.99 -5.43 -5.94
C GLU A 95 -11.52 -5.41 -6.36
N GLY A 96 -11.13 -4.47 -7.23
CA GLY A 96 -9.74 -4.34 -7.66
C GLY A 96 -8.79 -4.03 -6.51
N ALA A 97 -9.21 -3.18 -5.56
CA ALA A 97 -8.44 -2.92 -4.35
C ALA A 97 -8.32 -4.16 -3.43
N ALA A 98 -9.36 -5.01 -3.40
CA ALA A 98 -9.33 -6.27 -2.66
C ALA A 98 -8.37 -7.29 -3.29
N GLU A 99 -8.39 -7.44 -4.62
CA GLU A 99 -7.45 -8.30 -5.35
C GLU A 99 -5.99 -7.89 -5.12
N GLU A 100 -5.72 -6.59 -5.12
CA GLU A 100 -4.39 -6.07 -4.84
C GLU A 100 -3.95 -6.38 -3.40
N CYS A 101 -4.84 -6.23 -2.42
CA CYS A 101 -4.57 -6.64 -1.04
C CYS A 101 -4.26 -8.14 -0.95
N ILE A 102 -5.01 -8.99 -1.65
CA ILE A 102 -4.76 -10.44 -1.71
C ILE A 102 -3.41 -10.74 -2.35
N SER A 103 -3.06 -10.06 -3.45
CA SER A 103 -1.76 -10.22 -4.13
C SER A 103 -0.60 -9.86 -3.19
N ARG A 104 -0.74 -8.76 -2.43
CA ARG A 104 0.22 -8.36 -1.40
C ARG A 104 0.32 -9.40 -0.28
N ALA A 105 -0.81 -9.88 0.24
CA ALA A 105 -0.83 -10.93 1.26
C ALA A 105 -0.07 -12.19 0.80
N LYS A 106 -0.35 -12.66 -0.42
CA LYS A 106 0.33 -13.82 -1.03
C LYS A 106 1.83 -13.59 -1.17
N ASN A 107 2.25 -12.42 -1.65
CA ASN A 107 3.67 -12.08 -1.76
C ASN A 107 4.34 -12.03 -0.38
N THR A 108 3.71 -11.44 0.64
CA THR A 108 4.24 -11.43 2.01
C THR A 108 4.40 -12.84 2.57
N LEU A 109 3.42 -13.73 2.36
CA LEU A 109 3.48 -15.13 2.79
C LEU A 109 4.55 -15.94 2.06
N LYS A 110 4.74 -15.69 0.75
CA LYS A 110 5.76 -16.39 -0.06
C LYS A 110 7.16 -16.21 0.51
N TYR A 111 7.47 -15.03 1.04
CA TYR A 111 8.75 -14.79 1.71
C TYR A 111 8.71 -15.20 3.19
N GLY A 112 7.61 -14.93 3.91
CA GLY A 112 7.52 -15.23 5.36
C GLY A 112 7.51 -16.72 5.71
N GLY A 113 6.83 -17.55 4.90
CA GLY A 113 6.65 -18.98 5.16
C GLY A 113 7.96 -19.78 5.24
N PRO A 114 8.88 -19.64 4.27
CA PRO A 114 10.20 -20.29 4.32
C PRO A 114 11.03 -19.88 5.55
N PHE A 115 11.06 -18.60 5.90
CA PHE A 115 11.78 -18.13 7.09
C PHE A 115 11.18 -18.67 8.39
N PHE A 116 9.85 -18.77 8.47
CA PHE A 116 9.17 -19.39 9.60
C PHE A 116 9.54 -20.86 9.74
N GLY A 117 9.44 -21.64 8.66
CA GLY A 117 9.77 -23.07 8.67
C GLY A 117 11.24 -23.34 9.02
N PHE A 118 12.16 -22.55 8.45
CA PHE A 118 13.58 -22.64 8.78
C PHE A 118 13.87 -22.21 10.23
N GLY A 119 13.15 -21.20 10.72
CA GLY A 119 13.21 -20.76 12.11
C GLY A 119 12.80 -21.87 13.09
N ILE A 120 11.69 -22.58 12.81
CA ILE A 120 11.26 -23.72 13.63
C ILE A 120 12.32 -24.82 13.64
N LEU A 121 12.87 -25.17 12.47
CA LEU A 121 13.90 -26.20 12.35
C LEU A 121 15.14 -25.87 13.20
N LEU A 122 15.64 -24.63 13.10
CA LEU A 122 16.77 -24.16 13.88
C LEU A 122 16.46 -24.05 15.37
N PHE A 123 15.23 -23.69 15.73
CA PHE A 123 14.79 -23.64 17.12
C PHE A 123 14.82 -25.04 17.75
N VAL A 124 14.26 -26.05 17.07
CA VAL A 124 14.26 -27.44 17.53
C VAL A 124 15.68 -28.01 17.59
N ALA A 125 16.51 -27.75 16.58
CA ALA A 125 17.92 -28.15 16.60
C ALA A 125 18.71 -27.44 17.73
N GLY A 126 18.37 -26.19 18.04
CA GLY A 126 18.97 -25.41 19.12
C GLY A 126 18.69 -25.95 20.52
N LEU A 127 17.50 -26.53 20.73
CA LEU A 127 17.15 -27.22 21.98
C LEU A 127 18.07 -28.41 22.28
N SER A 128 18.75 -28.96 21.27
CA SER A 128 19.71 -30.06 21.40
C SER A 128 21.13 -29.59 21.79
N GLY A 129 21.30 -28.33 22.18
CA GLY A 129 22.53 -27.82 22.82
C GLY A 129 23.28 -26.73 22.05
N SER A 130 22.74 -26.23 20.93
CA SER A 130 23.37 -25.13 20.17
C SER A 130 22.65 -23.81 20.40
N GLN A 131 23.21 -22.99 21.29
CA GLN A 131 22.66 -21.66 21.62
C GLN A 131 22.55 -20.74 20.38
N ARG A 132 23.49 -20.86 19.43
CA ARG A 132 23.44 -20.09 18.16
C ARG A 132 22.26 -20.51 17.28
N ALA A 133 22.00 -21.81 17.16
CA ALA A 133 20.85 -22.32 16.42
C ALA A 133 19.52 -21.92 17.10
N LEU A 134 19.47 -21.92 18.43
CA LEU A 134 18.30 -21.47 19.19
C LEU A 134 17.96 -20.00 18.91
N ILE A 135 18.96 -19.11 18.99
CA ILE A 135 18.77 -17.67 18.73
C ILE A 135 18.34 -17.42 17.28
N ALA A 136 19.02 -18.05 16.31
CA ALA A 136 18.65 -17.94 14.90
C ALA A 136 17.23 -18.48 14.63
N GLY A 137 16.85 -19.56 15.32
CA GLY A 137 15.51 -20.13 15.26
C GLY A 137 14.44 -19.17 15.78
N ILE A 138 14.64 -18.57 16.95
CA ILE A 138 13.73 -17.56 17.52
C ILE A 138 13.54 -16.39 16.55
N MET A 139 14.64 -15.85 16.00
CA MET A 139 14.57 -14.73 15.06
C MET A 139 13.82 -15.11 13.77
N GLY A 140 14.04 -16.31 13.24
CA GLY A 140 13.32 -16.82 12.07
C GLY A 140 11.82 -16.98 12.33
N VAL A 141 11.44 -17.54 13.49
CA VAL A 141 10.05 -17.68 13.92
C VAL A 141 9.37 -16.32 14.08
N LEU A 142 10.02 -15.37 14.78
CA LEU A 142 9.48 -14.02 14.97
C LEU A 142 9.28 -13.28 13.64
N PHE A 143 10.27 -13.33 12.76
CA PHE A 143 10.16 -12.74 11.42
C PHE A 143 9.00 -13.37 10.63
N GLY A 144 8.88 -14.69 10.69
CA GLY A 144 7.76 -15.43 10.08
C GLY A 144 6.40 -14.96 10.60
N LEU A 145 6.23 -14.88 11.93
CA LEU A 145 4.98 -14.44 12.57
C LEU A 145 4.60 -13.01 12.18
N ILE A 146 5.56 -12.10 12.09
CA ILE A 146 5.32 -10.71 11.63
C ILE A 146 4.78 -10.70 10.20
N GLN A 147 5.33 -11.54 9.32
CA GLN A 147 4.87 -11.65 7.93
C GLN A 147 3.48 -12.29 7.85
N PHE A 148 3.17 -13.30 8.67
CA PHE A 148 1.82 -13.84 8.79
C PHE A 148 0.82 -12.80 9.29
N ALA A 149 1.15 -12.02 10.32
CA ALA A 149 0.29 -10.94 10.82
C ALA A 149 0.03 -9.89 9.75
N ARG A 150 1.06 -9.47 9.00
CA ARG A 150 0.92 -8.55 7.86
C ARG A 150 0.01 -9.11 6.76
N ALA A 151 0.19 -10.37 6.41
CA ALA A 151 -0.66 -11.03 5.42
C ALA A 151 -2.12 -11.14 5.88
N ALA A 152 -2.35 -11.44 7.17
CA ALA A 152 -3.68 -11.47 7.75
C ALA A 152 -4.37 -10.09 7.68
N ILE A 153 -3.65 -9.00 8.00
CA ILE A 153 -4.17 -7.63 7.88
C ILE A 153 -4.63 -7.34 6.44
N PHE A 154 -3.82 -7.70 5.44
CA PHE A 154 -4.22 -7.53 4.04
C PHE A 154 -5.42 -8.39 3.66
N TYR A 155 -5.51 -9.61 4.18
CA TYR A 155 -6.62 -10.52 3.92
C TYR A 155 -7.94 -10.01 4.52
N PHE A 156 -7.93 -9.59 5.78
CA PHE A 156 -9.11 -8.99 6.41
C PHE A 156 -9.55 -7.71 5.72
N ARG A 157 -8.59 -6.88 5.29
CA ARG A 157 -8.89 -5.68 4.50
C ARG A 157 -9.52 -6.03 3.15
N ALA A 158 -9.04 -7.07 2.48
CA ALA A 158 -9.63 -7.54 1.23
C ALA A 158 -11.06 -8.07 1.42
N GLN A 159 -11.31 -8.81 2.51
CA GLN A 159 -12.66 -9.30 2.84
C GLN A 159 -13.62 -8.14 3.10
N ALA A 160 -13.22 -7.14 3.88
CA ALA A 160 -14.05 -5.95 4.13
C ALA A 160 -14.36 -5.18 2.84
N LEU A 161 -13.40 -5.10 1.90
CA LEU A 161 -13.61 -4.46 0.61
C LEU A 161 -14.56 -5.26 -0.30
N ARG A 162 -14.46 -6.59 -0.29
CA ARG A 162 -15.40 -7.46 -1.03
C ARG A 162 -16.81 -7.40 -0.47
N ALA A 163 -16.96 -7.41 0.85
CA ALA A 163 -18.26 -7.26 1.49
C ALA A 163 -18.90 -5.91 1.13
N LYS A 164 -18.11 -4.84 1.04
CA LYS A 164 -18.57 -3.52 0.58
C LYS A 164 -18.94 -3.50 -0.91
N ALA A 165 -18.24 -4.25 -1.75
CA ALA A 165 -18.59 -4.37 -3.16
C ALA A 165 -19.96 -5.07 -3.31
N GLN A 166 -20.14 -6.20 -2.62
CA GLN A 166 -21.39 -6.96 -2.64
C GLN A 166 -22.59 -6.15 -2.13
N SER A 167 -22.43 -5.40 -1.03
CA SER A 167 -23.52 -4.56 -0.53
C SER A 167 -23.92 -3.43 -1.47
N ASN A 168 -22.98 -2.92 -2.27
CA ASN A 168 -23.28 -1.87 -3.25
C ASN A 168 -24.02 -2.41 -4.48
N ASP A 169 -23.76 -3.68 -4.86
CA ASP A 169 -24.46 -4.32 -5.96
C ASP A 169 -25.91 -4.68 -5.57
N ASP A 170 -26.16 -5.08 -4.31
CA ASP A 170 -27.51 -5.39 -3.81
C ASP A 170 -28.40 -4.13 -3.68
N ASP A 171 -27.83 -2.95 -3.40
CA ASP A 171 -28.60 -1.69 -3.28
C ASP A 171 -29.04 -1.12 -4.64
N ASP A 172 -28.26 -1.32 -5.72
CA ASP A 172 -28.59 -0.81 -7.07
C ASP A 172 -29.79 -1.56 -7.72
N ASP A 173 -30.11 -2.78 -7.25
CA ASP A 173 -31.23 -3.59 -7.76
C ASP A 173 -32.58 -3.30 -7.04
N THR A 174 -32.59 -2.45 -6.00
CA THR A 174 -33.78 -2.24 -5.15
C THR A 174 -34.52 -0.92 -5.41
N ASP A 175 -34.02 -0.07 -6.32
CA ASP A 175 -34.59 1.26 -6.62
C ASP A 175 -35.40 1.31 -7.95
N GLU A 176 -35.69 0.17 -8.57
CA GLU A 176 -36.60 0.04 -9.72
C GLU A 176 -37.98 -0.54 -9.33
N GLU A 177 -38.76 0.15 -8.47
CA GLU A 177 -40.23 -0.05 -8.34
C GLU A 177 -41.02 1.27 -8.30
#